data_AF-A0A433DHJ4-F1
#
_entry.id   AF-A0A433DHJ4-F1
#
_cell.length_a   1.000
_cell.length_b   1.000
_cell.length_c   1.000
_cell.angle_alpha   90.00
_cell.angle_beta   90.00
_cell.angle_gamma   90.00
#
_symmetry.space_group_name_H-M   'P 1'
#
loop_
_entity.id
_entity.type
_entity.pdbx_description
1 polymer ?
#
loop_
_entity_poly.entity_id
_entity_poly.type
_entity_poly.pdbx_seq_one_letter_code
_entity_poly.pdbx_strand_id
1 'polypeptide(L)'
;MRASIVFSLLLAVGLIAQTNAAPLASASCSTNTPNGISVTPGPNAITKALANLASNGATYTLLLAAGTYTEQVVISRDNVVLRGCGTVKVQFAKGVSTSGNNNNAVTSVLTVSASNFAAYDISFNNINPQARDTAALALTVDINAKNVGFYRCTFFGFQDTVLIHRGAMAYFSNCYIEGSADFLWGMHFYIHNS
;
A
#
# COMPACT_ATOMS: atom_id res chain seq x y z
N MET A 1 -73.33 -13.93 -13.83
CA MET A 1 -72.53 -12.74 -14.13
C MET A 1 -71.18 -12.89 -13.42
N ARG A 2 -70.11 -13.24 -14.13
CA ARG A 2 -68.75 -13.25 -13.59
C ARG A 2 -67.90 -12.39 -14.51
N ALA A 3 -67.43 -11.26 -13.99
CA ALA A 3 -66.58 -10.33 -14.69
C ALA A 3 -65.14 -10.85 -14.68
N SER A 4 -64.56 -11.04 -15.86
CA SER A 4 -63.13 -11.35 -16.01
C SER A 4 -62.36 -10.03 -16.05
N ILE A 5 -61.48 -9.82 -15.06
CA ILE A 5 -60.54 -8.68 -15.04
C ILE A 5 -59.25 -9.16 -15.73
N VAL A 6 -58.88 -8.50 -16.83
CA VAL A 6 -57.60 -8.73 -17.53
C VAL A 6 -56.56 -7.80 -16.91
N PHE A 7 -55.55 -8.37 -16.25
CA PHE A 7 -54.39 -7.63 -15.75
C PHE A 7 -53.36 -7.53 -16.89
N SER A 8 -53.18 -6.35 -17.48
CA SER A 8 -52.11 -6.11 -18.46
C SER A 8 -50.81 -5.85 -17.72
N LEU A 9 -49.85 -6.78 -17.84
CA LEU A 9 -48.51 -6.64 -17.29
C LEU A 9 -47.68 -5.76 -18.24
N LEU A 10 -47.44 -4.50 -17.85
CA LEU A 10 -46.55 -3.60 -18.59
C LEU A 10 -45.09 -3.97 -18.27
N LEU A 11 -44.37 -4.56 -19.21
CA LEU A 11 -42.95 -4.89 -19.06
C LEU A 11 -42.12 -3.62 -19.33
N ALA A 12 -41.63 -2.97 -18.28
CA ALA A 12 -40.69 -1.86 -18.42
C ALA A 12 -39.27 -2.41 -18.69
N VAL A 13 -38.82 -2.32 -19.95
CA VAL A 13 -37.43 -2.61 -20.31
C VAL A 13 -36.58 -1.40 -19.92
N GLY A 14 -35.89 -1.51 -18.79
CA GLY A 14 -34.91 -0.51 -18.36
C GLY A 14 -33.68 -0.54 -19.25
N LEU A 15 -33.40 0.57 -19.93
CA LEU A 15 -32.20 0.76 -20.73
C LEU A 15 -31.00 0.91 -19.78
N ILE A 16 -30.17 -0.13 -19.63
CA ILE A 16 -28.90 -0.02 -18.90
C ILE A 16 -27.92 0.72 -19.81
N ALA A 17 -27.63 1.98 -19.51
CA ALA A 17 -26.52 2.70 -20.13
C ALA A 17 -25.21 2.05 -19.67
N GLN A 18 -24.57 1.28 -20.56
CA GLN A 18 -23.20 0.82 -20.35
C GLN A 18 -22.27 2.03 -20.48
N THR A 19 -21.77 2.53 -19.35
CA THR A 19 -20.69 3.50 -19.35
C THR A 19 -19.40 2.77 -19.69
N ASN A 20 -19.00 2.82 -20.96
CA ASN A 20 -17.64 2.45 -21.36
C ASN A 20 -16.69 3.50 -20.79
N ALA A 21 -16.26 3.30 -19.53
CA ALA A 21 -15.13 4.03 -18.99
C ALA A 21 -13.92 3.68 -19.86
N ALA A 22 -13.38 4.67 -20.56
CA ALA A 22 -12.13 4.52 -21.29
C ALA A 22 -11.06 3.99 -20.29
N PRO A 23 -10.23 3.02 -20.67
CA PRO A 23 -9.13 2.60 -19.81
C PRO A 23 -8.30 3.84 -19.51
N LEU A 24 -8.09 4.13 -18.22
CA LEU A 24 -7.14 5.17 -17.79
C LEU A 24 -5.84 4.89 -18.53
N ALA A 25 -5.46 5.80 -19.43
CA ALA A 25 -4.18 5.73 -20.10
C ALA A 25 -3.12 5.44 -19.05
N SER A 26 -2.30 4.41 -19.25
CA SER A 26 -1.19 4.09 -18.36
C SER A 26 -0.42 5.37 -18.10
N ALA A 27 -0.51 5.91 -16.88
CA ALA A 27 0.18 7.14 -16.53
C ALA A 27 1.66 6.88 -16.80
N SER A 28 2.19 7.50 -17.85
CA SER A 28 3.59 7.36 -18.21
C SER A 28 4.39 7.86 -17.01
N CYS A 29 5.18 6.96 -16.45
CA CYS A 29 6.00 7.20 -15.27
C CYS A 29 7.20 8.05 -15.70
N SER A 30 6.95 9.32 -16.01
CA SER A 30 7.95 10.28 -16.44
C SER A 30 7.71 11.58 -15.72
N THR A 31 8.50 11.78 -14.68
CA THR A 31 8.72 13.09 -14.11
C THR A 31 10.17 13.44 -14.39
N ASN A 32 10.46 14.71 -14.71
CA ASN A 32 11.82 15.25 -14.80
C ASN A 32 12.46 15.29 -13.39
N THR A 33 12.54 14.13 -12.73
CA THR A 33 13.05 13.96 -11.38
C THR A 33 14.51 13.57 -11.50
N PRO A 34 15.45 14.40 -11.02
CA PRO A 34 16.84 13.99 -10.86
C PRO A 34 16.90 12.67 -10.09
N ASN A 35 17.67 11.70 -10.58
CA ASN A 35 17.76 10.35 -10.02
C ASN A 35 16.44 9.57 -9.96
N GLY A 36 15.53 9.81 -10.92
CA GLY A 36 14.35 8.99 -11.15
C GLY A 36 14.69 7.66 -11.81
N ILE A 37 14.20 6.55 -11.25
CA ILE A 37 14.40 5.20 -11.78
C ILE A 37 13.04 4.55 -12.00
N SER A 38 12.72 4.25 -13.26
CA SER A 38 11.50 3.53 -13.60
C SER A 38 11.61 2.06 -13.21
N VAL A 39 10.61 1.56 -12.50
CA VAL A 39 10.53 0.16 -12.06
C VAL A 39 9.23 -0.42 -12.59
N THR A 40 9.30 -1.45 -13.42
CA THR A 40 8.13 -2.20 -13.88
C THR A 40 7.86 -3.40 -12.98
N PRO A 41 6.60 -3.87 -12.86
CA PRO A 41 6.29 -5.09 -12.12
C PRO A 41 7.12 -6.29 -12.60
N GLY A 42 7.59 -7.09 -11.65
CA GLY A 42 8.40 -8.27 -11.90
C GLY A 42 8.90 -8.88 -10.59
N PRO A 43 9.52 -10.07 -10.62
CA PRO A 43 10.00 -10.74 -9.41
C PRO A 43 11.04 -9.89 -8.66
N ASN A 44 10.68 -9.47 -7.43
CA ASN A 44 11.47 -8.63 -6.55
C ASN A 44 11.94 -7.32 -7.22
N ALA A 45 11.12 -6.71 -8.06
CA ALA A 45 11.52 -5.59 -8.91
C ALA A 45 11.90 -4.35 -8.08
N ILE A 46 11.16 -4.04 -7.02
CA ILE A 46 11.46 -2.90 -6.15
C ILE A 46 12.75 -3.18 -5.39
N THR A 47 12.88 -4.37 -4.82
CA THR A 47 14.09 -4.79 -4.09
C THR A 47 15.34 -4.74 -4.96
N LYS A 48 15.26 -5.21 -6.22
CA LYS A 48 16.36 -5.13 -7.18
C LYS A 48 16.69 -3.68 -7.55
N ALA A 49 15.69 -2.81 -7.71
CA ALA A 49 15.93 -1.40 -7.99
C ALA A 49 16.65 -0.69 -6.82
N LEU A 50 16.22 -0.97 -5.58
CA LEU A 50 16.85 -0.44 -4.36
C LEU A 50 18.31 -0.88 -4.23
N ALA A 51 18.62 -2.15 -4.53
CA ALA A 51 19.98 -2.69 -4.45
C ALA A 51 20.96 -2.03 -5.44
N ASN A 52 20.47 -1.45 -6.53
CA ASN A 52 21.27 -0.83 -7.58
C ASN A 52 21.47 0.69 -7.39
N LEU A 53 20.95 1.28 -6.31
CA LEU A 53 21.13 2.71 -6.02
C LEU A 53 22.58 3.01 -5.61
N ALA A 54 23.24 3.97 -6.27
CA ALA A 54 24.62 4.33 -5.95
C ALA A 54 24.72 5.00 -4.57
N SER A 55 25.60 4.58 -3.67
CA SER A 55 25.74 5.08 -2.28
C SER A 55 26.44 6.44 -2.18
N ASN A 56 25.80 7.50 -2.68
CA ASN A 56 26.36 8.86 -2.76
C ASN A 56 25.59 9.90 -1.93
N GLY A 57 24.68 9.47 -1.04
CA GLY A 57 23.85 10.35 -0.22
C GLY A 57 22.74 11.10 -0.96
N ALA A 58 22.67 11.00 -2.30
CA ALA A 58 21.62 11.65 -3.08
C ALA A 58 20.25 11.01 -2.82
N THR A 59 19.19 11.79 -3.06
CA THR A 59 17.81 11.29 -3.08
C THR A 59 17.55 10.54 -4.39
N TYR A 60 16.92 9.37 -4.29
CA TYR A 60 16.47 8.58 -5.44
C TYR A 60 14.96 8.39 -5.40
N THR A 61 14.31 8.53 -6.56
CA THR A 61 12.87 8.28 -6.71
C THR A 61 12.66 7.04 -7.56
N LEU A 62 12.12 5.98 -6.97
CA LEU A 62 11.65 4.81 -7.70
C LEU A 62 10.23 5.09 -8.20
N LEU A 63 10.13 5.19 -9.51
CA LEU A 63 8.95 5.46 -10.31
C LEU A 63 8.29 4.11 -10.66
N LEU A 64 7.32 3.68 -9.86
CA LEU A 64 6.67 2.39 -9.99
C LEU A 64 5.56 2.45 -11.05
N ALA A 65 5.72 1.74 -12.16
CA ALA A 65 4.67 1.63 -13.17
C ALA A 65 3.44 0.91 -12.62
N ALA A 66 2.26 1.24 -13.15
CA ALA A 66 1.00 0.59 -12.78
C ALA A 66 1.13 -0.95 -12.82
N GLY A 67 0.61 -1.61 -11.78
CA GLY A 67 0.64 -3.06 -11.66
C GLY A 67 0.74 -3.56 -10.23
N THR A 68 0.91 -4.88 -10.11
CA THR A 68 1.03 -5.57 -8.82
C THR A 68 2.45 -6.10 -8.64
N TYR A 69 3.08 -5.71 -7.54
CA TYR A 69 4.40 -6.15 -7.10
C TYR A 69 4.21 -7.13 -5.94
N THR A 70 4.54 -8.40 -6.14
CA THR A 70 4.40 -9.43 -5.10
C THR A 70 5.75 -9.66 -4.41
N GLU A 71 6.06 -8.87 -3.39
CA GLU A 71 7.32 -8.92 -2.63
C GLU A 71 7.16 -8.26 -1.24
N GLN A 72 8.01 -8.62 -0.27
CA GLN A 72 8.23 -7.81 0.92
C GLN A 72 9.36 -6.81 0.59
N VAL A 73 9.15 -5.52 0.85
CA VAL A 73 10.10 -4.44 0.55
C VAL A 73 10.70 -3.91 1.83
N VAL A 74 12.03 -3.82 1.89
CA VAL A 74 12.77 -3.20 3.00
C VAL A 74 13.51 -1.97 2.50
N ILE A 75 13.26 -0.82 3.12
CA ILE A 75 13.98 0.44 2.89
C ILE A 75 15.08 0.56 3.93
N SER A 76 16.31 0.20 3.55
CA SER A 76 17.49 0.21 4.42
C SER A 76 18.50 1.31 4.06
N ARG A 77 18.05 2.33 3.30
CA ARG A 77 18.89 3.42 2.80
C ARG A 77 18.15 4.75 2.93
N ASP A 78 18.85 5.77 3.39
CA ASP A 78 18.29 7.12 3.51
C ASP A 78 17.96 7.72 2.13
N ASN A 79 17.06 8.71 2.14
CA ASN A 79 16.72 9.55 0.98
C ASN A 79 16.10 8.75 -0.18
N VAL A 80 15.08 7.95 0.10
CA VAL A 80 14.35 7.15 -0.89
C VAL A 80 12.90 7.62 -1.00
N VAL A 81 12.44 7.81 -2.24
CA VAL A 81 11.04 8.06 -2.56
C VAL A 81 10.49 6.91 -3.40
N LEU A 82 9.38 6.31 -2.98
CA LEU A 82 8.56 5.43 -3.84
C LEU A 82 7.39 6.23 -4.38
N ARG A 83 7.17 6.20 -5.69
CA ARG A 83 6.07 6.92 -6.33
C ARG A 83 5.34 6.02 -7.31
N GLY A 84 4.06 5.77 -7.04
CA GLY A 84 3.18 5.07 -7.96
C GLY A 84 2.81 5.93 -9.17
N CYS A 85 2.79 5.31 -10.35
CA CYS A 85 2.33 5.90 -11.60
C CYS A 85 1.09 5.15 -12.09
N GLY A 86 -0.08 5.64 -11.69
CA GLY A 86 -1.35 4.95 -11.87
C GLY A 86 -1.63 4.00 -10.70
N THR A 87 -2.39 2.93 -10.95
CA THR A 87 -2.74 1.97 -9.90
C THR A 87 -1.57 1.05 -9.59
N VAL A 88 -0.88 1.30 -8.48
CA VAL A 88 0.23 0.49 -7.98
C VAL A 88 -0.14 -0.21 -6.67
N LYS A 89 0.09 -1.52 -6.64
CA LYS A 89 -0.11 -2.37 -5.46
C LYS A 89 1.14 -3.18 -5.17
N VAL A 90 1.65 -3.07 -3.96
CA VAL A 90 2.67 -3.96 -3.40
C VAL A 90 1.97 -4.90 -2.43
N GLN A 91 2.15 -6.20 -2.59
CA GLN A 91 1.45 -7.19 -1.77
C GLN A 91 2.34 -8.37 -1.42
N PHE A 92 2.05 -8.98 -0.28
CA PHE A 92 2.66 -10.25 0.12
C PHE A 92 1.72 -10.99 1.07
N ALA A 93 1.77 -12.33 1.10
CA ALA A 93 1.02 -13.13 2.06
C ALA A 93 1.97 -13.63 3.14
N LYS A 94 1.93 -13.02 4.32
CA LYS A 94 2.67 -13.54 5.47
C LYS A 94 1.94 -13.21 6.76
N GLY A 95 1.71 -14.25 7.56
CA GLY A 95 1.16 -14.11 8.91
C GLY A 95 2.01 -14.88 9.92
N VAL A 96 2.00 -14.42 11.16
CA VAL A 96 2.60 -15.14 12.29
C VAL A 96 1.68 -15.09 13.50
N SER A 97 1.74 -16.13 14.33
CA SER A 97 0.98 -16.16 15.58
C SER A 97 1.40 -15.01 16.50
N THR A 98 0.43 -14.30 17.07
CA THR A 98 0.64 -13.29 18.12
C THR A 98 0.77 -13.92 19.51
N SER A 99 0.57 -15.23 19.63
CA SER A 99 0.89 -15.96 20.86
C SER A 99 2.40 -16.16 21.04
N GLY A 100 2.88 -16.03 22.28
CA GLY A 100 4.30 -16.16 22.61
C GLY A 100 5.12 -14.92 22.25
N ASN A 101 6.43 -15.09 22.09
CA ASN A 101 7.39 -14.00 21.84
C ASN A 101 7.77 -13.86 20.35
N ASN A 102 6.81 -14.08 19.44
CA ASN A 102 7.07 -13.97 18.01
C ASN A 102 7.25 -12.50 17.60
N ASN A 103 8.18 -12.24 16.69
CA ASN A 103 8.33 -10.93 16.07
C ASN A 103 7.32 -10.79 14.92
N ASN A 104 6.20 -10.09 15.16
CA ASN A 104 5.16 -9.84 14.15
C ASN A 104 5.64 -8.97 12.98
N ALA A 105 6.56 -8.03 13.21
CA ALA A 105 7.08 -7.11 12.20
C ALA A 105 7.70 -7.80 10.97
N VAL A 106 8.09 -9.08 11.09
CA VAL A 106 8.58 -9.87 9.95
C VAL A 106 7.52 -10.12 8.88
N THR A 107 6.24 -9.89 9.18
CA THR A 107 5.11 -10.05 8.24
C THR A 107 4.89 -8.85 7.34
N SER A 108 5.52 -7.71 7.63
CA SER A 108 5.29 -6.45 6.93
C SER A 108 5.56 -6.51 5.44
N VAL A 109 4.62 -6.01 4.63
CA VAL A 109 4.82 -5.83 3.20
C VAL A 109 5.84 -4.74 2.91
N LEU A 110 5.80 -3.64 3.67
CA LEU A 110 6.80 -2.59 3.66
C LEU A 110 7.43 -2.44 5.05
N THR A 111 8.76 -2.50 5.11
CA THR A 111 9.53 -2.13 6.29
C THR A 111 10.41 -0.92 5.97
N VAL A 112 10.27 0.16 6.73
CA VAL A 112 11.10 1.37 6.61
C VAL A 112 12.08 1.41 7.78
N SER A 113 13.36 1.15 7.51
CA SER A 113 14.45 1.12 8.49
C SER A 113 15.50 2.22 8.30
N ALA A 114 15.20 3.21 7.46
CA ALA A 114 16.09 4.32 7.12
C ALA A 114 15.32 5.65 7.07
N SER A 115 16.06 6.76 7.07
CA SER A 115 15.51 8.12 7.23
C SER A 115 15.20 8.81 5.91
N ASN A 116 14.36 9.84 5.97
CA ASN A 116 13.93 10.65 4.83
C ASN A 116 13.27 9.80 3.73
N PHE A 117 12.34 8.95 4.15
CA PHE A 117 11.55 8.12 3.26
C PHE A 117 10.21 8.77 2.96
N ALA A 118 9.78 8.71 1.70
CA ALA A 118 8.42 9.05 1.32
C ALA A 118 7.80 8.04 0.36
N ALA A 119 6.51 7.75 0.50
CA ALA A 119 5.75 7.00 -0.48
C ALA A 119 4.51 7.77 -0.94
N TYR A 120 4.21 7.68 -2.24
CA TYR A 120 3.09 8.36 -2.89
C TYR A 120 2.30 7.38 -3.75
N ASP A 121 0.96 7.43 -3.65
CA ASP A 121 0.04 6.77 -4.60
C ASP A 121 0.25 5.25 -4.72
N ILE A 122 0.53 4.56 -3.61
CA ILE A 122 0.80 3.11 -3.57
C ILE A 122 -0.08 2.44 -2.51
N SER A 123 -0.64 1.28 -2.86
CA SER A 123 -1.30 0.38 -1.90
C SER A 123 -0.33 -0.70 -1.41
N PHE A 124 -0.17 -0.86 -0.10
CA PHE A 124 0.63 -1.89 0.56
C PHE A 124 -0.31 -2.86 1.27
N ASN A 125 -0.39 -4.10 0.78
CA ASN A 125 -1.44 -5.03 1.18
C ASN A 125 -0.85 -6.36 1.65
N ASN A 126 -0.96 -6.66 2.95
CA ASN A 126 -0.74 -8.01 3.43
C ASN A 126 -1.98 -8.85 3.16
N ILE A 127 -1.86 -9.76 2.20
CA ILE A 127 -2.96 -10.60 1.72
C ILE A 127 -3.00 -11.97 2.42
N ASN A 128 -2.31 -12.13 3.54
CA ASN A 128 -2.44 -13.32 4.38
C ASN A 128 -3.90 -13.43 4.88
N PRO A 129 -4.59 -14.58 4.72
CA PRO A 129 -5.96 -14.73 5.19
C PRO A 129 -6.11 -14.39 6.68
N GLN A 130 -7.24 -13.80 7.05
CA GLN A 130 -7.54 -13.51 8.45
C GLN A 130 -7.61 -14.81 9.25
N ALA A 131 -6.90 -14.85 10.36
CA ALA A 131 -6.95 -15.94 11.33
C ALA A 131 -6.91 -15.37 12.75
N ARG A 132 -7.46 -16.12 13.70
CA ARG A 132 -7.40 -15.76 15.13
C ARG A 132 -5.94 -15.70 15.59
N ASP A 133 -5.61 -14.72 16.43
CA ASP A 133 -4.28 -14.53 17.01
C ASP A 133 -3.15 -14.55 15.97
N THR A 134 -3.37 -13.96 14.78
CA THR A 134 -2.40 -13.96 13.67
C THR A 134 -2.19 -12.54 13.17
N ALA A 135 -0.97 -12.02 13.35
CA ALA A 135 -0.56 -10.73 12.83
C ALA A 135 -0.27 -10.81 11.33
N ALA A 136 -0.70 -9.79 10.59
CA ALA A 136 -0.48 -9.67 9.15
C ALA A 136 -0.30 -8.18 8.81
N LEU A 137 0.94 -7.69 8.91
CA LEU A 137 1.27 -6.28 8.80
C LEU A 137 1.41 -5.83 7.34
N ALA A 138 0.88 -4.65 7.04
CA ALA A 138 1.16 -3.93 5.80
C ALA A 138 2.44 -3.10 5.92
N LEU A 139 2.67 -2.47 7.09
CA LEU A 139 3.74 -1.51 7.31
C LEU A 139 4.42 -1.71 8.67
N THR A 140 5.74 -1.69 8.69
CA THR A 140 6.55 -1.38 9.88
C THR A 140 7.44 -0.18 9.61
N VAL A 141 7.46 0.78 10.53
CA VAL A 141 8.49 1.83 10.59
C VAL A 141 9.38 1.54 11.79
N ASP A 142 10.65 1.26 11.53
CA ASP A 142 11.61 0.78 12.51
C ASP A 142 12.26 1.93 13.30
N ILE A 143 12.84 1.62 14.47
CA ILE A 143 13.43 2.57 15.43
C ILE A 143 14.46 3.53 14.81
N ASN A 144 15.16 3.05 13.78
CA ASN A 144 16.20 3.80 13.09
C ASN A 144 15.66 4.83 12.09
N ALA A 145 14.38 4.73 11.69
CA ALA A 145 13.80 5.62 10.71
C ALA A 145 13.37 6.96 11.33
N LYS A 146 13.65 8.05 10.61
CA LYS A 146 13.22 9.42 10.92
C LYS A 146 12.68 10.08 9.65
N ASN A 147 11.78 11.04 9.78
CA ASN A 147 11.19 11.76 8.64
C ASN A 147 10.56 10.80 7.61
N VAL A 148 9.61 9.98 8.06
CA VAL A 148 8.89 9.02 7.23
C VAL A 148 7.51 9.57 6.89
N GLY A 149 7.18 9.67 5.60
CA GLY A 149 5.92 10.22 5.11
C GLY A 149 5.20 9.33 4.10
N PHE A 150 3.88 9.26 4.21
CA PHE A 150 3.00 8.53 3.31
C PHE A 150 1.90 9.46 2.82
N TYR A 151 1.69 9.50 1.51
CA TYR A 151 0.78 10.44 0.85
C TYR A 151 -0.11 9.70 -0.15
N ARG A 152 -1.43 9.70 0.08
CA ARG A 152 -2.40 8.92 -0.73
C ARG A 152 -2.03 7.45 -0.85
N CYS A 153 -1.47 6.89 0.22
CA CYS A 153 -1.17 5.47 0.32
C CYS A 153 -2.33 4.71 0.94
N THR A 154 -2.43 3.43 0.60
CA THR A 154 -3.33 2.48 1.27
C THR A 154 -2.52 1.46 2.03
N PHE A 155 -2.95 1.11 3.23
CA PHE A 155 -2.39 0.02 4.03
C PHE A 155 -3.51 -0.94 4.38
N PHE A 156 -3.39 -2.18 3.90
CA PHE A 156 -4.36 -3.24 4.17
C PHE A 156 -3.67 -4.42 4.85
N GLY A 157 -4.22 -4.88 5.95
CA GLY A 157 -3.79 -6.09 6.64
C GLY A 157 -4.87 -6.60 7.58
N PHE A 158 -4.47 -7.37 8.59
CA PHE A 158 -5.37 -7.81 9.65
C PHE A 158 -4.88 -7.31 11.01
N GLN A 159 -4.55 -8.21 11.93
CA GLN A 159 -4.01 -7.80 13.21
C GLN A 159 -2.65 -7.10 13.00
N ASP A 160 -2.43 -5.99 13.71
CA ASP A 160 -1.19 -5.21 13.74
C ASP A 160 -0.85 -4.40 12.47
N THR A 161 -1.80 -4.24 11.52
CA THR A 161 -1.59 -3.72 10.14
C THR A 161 -0.49 -2.66 9.97
N VAL A 162 -0.45 -1.62 10.80
CA VAL A 162 0.63 -0.63 10.85
C VAL A 162 1.30 -0.62 12.22
N LEU A 163 2.61 -0.83 12.23
CA LEU A 163 3.47 -0.74 13.42
C LEU A 163 4.49 0.39 13.30
N ILE A 164 4.50 1.31 14.26
CA ILE A 164 5.55 2.33 14.40
C ILE A 164 6.38 2.05 15.66
N HIS A 165 7.63 1.61 15.50
CA HIS A 165 8.51 1.31 16.62
C HIS A 165 8.84 2.53 17.49
N ARG A 166 9.25 2.26 18.73
CA ARG A 166 9.66 3.30 19.68
C ARG A 166 10.81 4.12 19.12
N GLY A 167 10.69 5.45 19.20
CA GLY A 167 11.67 6.38 18.66
C GLY A 167 11.50 6.69 17.17
N ALA A 168 10.64 5.99 16.44
CA ALA A 168 10.25 6.34 15.08
C ALA A 168 9.06 7.30 15.05
N MET A 169 8.85 7.95 13.90
CA MET A 169 7.69 8.78 13.64
C MET A 169 7.25 8.66 12.19
N ALA A 170 5.95 8.55 11.95
CA ALA A 170 5.36 8.49 10.62
C ALA A 170 4.23 9.51 10.43
N TYR A 171 4.26 10.17 9.28
CA TYR A 171 3.24 11.11 8.83
C TYR A 171 2.38 10.47 7.73
N PHE A 172 1.06 10.54 7.86
CA PHE A 172 0.10 10.01 6.89
C PHE A 172 -0.81 11.14 6.42
N SER A 173 -0.87 11.38 5.11
CA SER A 173 -1.72 12.40 4.51
C SER A 173 -2.59 11.83 3.40
N ASN A 174 -3.91 12.00 3.54
CA ASN A 174 -4.93 11.45 2.64
C ASN A 174 -4.75 9.93 2.43
N CYS A 175 -4.30 9.21 3.46
CA CYS A 175 -4.09 7.76 3.42
C CYS A 175 -5.34 7.00 3.87
N TYR A 176 -5.44 5.74 3.42
CA TYR A 176 -6.42 4.77 3.90
C TYR A 176 -5.71 3.65 4.67
N ILE A 177 -6.19 3.32 5.87
CA ILE A 177 -5.64 2.24 6.70
C ILE A 177 -6.80 1.33 7.10
N GLU A 178 -6.71 0.05 6.77
CA GLU A 178 -7.71 -0.97 7.06
C GLU A 178 -7.06 -2.18 7.73
N GLY A 179 -7.65 -2.65 8.83
CA GLY A 179 -7.22 -3.86 9.52
C GLY A 179 -8.24 -4.32 10.55
N SER A 180 -7.83 -5.29 11.40
CA SER A 180 -8.70 -5.87 12.44
C SER A 180 -8.35 -5.39 13.84
N ALA A 181 -7.73 -6.22 14.69
CA ALA A 181 -7.20 -5.82 15.99
C ALA A 181 -5.90 -5.01 15.83
N ASP A 182 -5.70 -3.98 16.66
CA ASP A 182 -4.45 -3.20 16.72
C ASP A 182 -3.96 -2.71 15.35
N PHE A 183 -4.88 -2.40 14.44
CA PHE A 183 -4.57 -2.12 13.03
C PHE A 183 -3.64 -0.91 12.84
N LEU A 184 -3.57 -0.01 13.82
CA LEU A 184 -2.58 1.06 13.90
C LEU A 184 -2.05 1.08 15.34
N TRP A 185 -0.79 0.68 15.53
CA TRP A 185 -0.21 0.59 16.87
C TRP A 185 1.28 0.97 16.89
N GLY A 186 1.81 1.13 18.11
CA GLY A 186 3.17 1.60 18.37
C GLY A 186 3.18 3.02 18.91
N MET A 187 4.14 3.84 18.46
CA MET A 187 4.38 5.19 19.00
C MET A 187 3.89 6.32 18.09
N HIS A 188 4.77 7.23 17.66
CA HIS A 188 4.39 8.55 17.15
C HIS A 188 3.84 8.48 15.72
N PHE A 189 2.52 8.65 15.57
CA PHE A 189 1.85 8.84 14.29
C PHE A 189 1.19 10.21 14.21
N TYR A 190 1.25 10.84 13.03
CA TYR A 190 0.48 12.02 12.69
C TYR A 190 -0.37 11.73 11.45
N ILE A 191 -1.68 11.87 11.58
CA ILE A 191 -2.65 11.58 10.51
C ILE A 191 -3.37 12.87 10.14
N HIS A 192 -3.38 13.17 8.85
CA HIS A 192 -3.95 14.38 8.31
C HIS A 192 -4.80 14.09 7.08
N ASN A 193 -5.99 14.69 7.04
CA ASN A 193 -6.87 14.69 5.89
C ASN A 193 -7.32 16.15 5.69
N SER A 194 -6.71 16.85 4.75
CA SER A 194 -7.24 18.12 4.21
C SER A 194 -7.76 17.94 2.80
#